data_AF-A0A0A1TTN5-F1
#
_entry.id   AF-A0A0A1TTN5-F1
#
_cell.length_a   1.000
_cell.length_b   1.000
_cell.length_c   1.000
_cell.angle_alpha   90.00
_cell.angle_beta   90.00
_cell.angle_gamma   90.00
#
_symmetry.space_group_name_H-M   'P 1'
#
loop_
_entity.id
_entity.type
_entity.pdbx_description
1 polymer ?
#
loop_
_entity_poly.entity_id
_entity_poly.type
_entity_poly.pdbx_seq_one_letter_code
_entity_poly.pdbx_strand_id
1 'polypeptide(L)'
;MRIAGRQATGRRPKFKPWWDGGCKEAHDTLRAIKIASRNPTGLEVQTARQDLQRAIKKARKKGFQDFLGGIKDKSDIFKITSWVKPKARFEPPPLQINNLVYTTDEERAQALLTAKLATRSADEDIEFDLESDTSSQHIQRSRSTKQIKSGVQI
;
A
#
# COMPACT_ATOMS: atom_id res chain seq x y z
N MET A 1 15.42 30.99 -6.24
CA MET A 1 13.99 30.99 -5.87
C MET A 1 13.70 29.84 -4.91
N ARG A 2 13.20 30.13 -3.70
CA ARG A 2 12.72 29.13 -2.73
C ARG A 2 11.21 28.98 -2.92
N ILE A 3 10.74 27.76 -3.14
CA ILE A 3 9.31 27.45 -3.24
C ILE A 3 8.73 27.48 -1.81
N ALA A 4 7.72 28.32 -1.60
CA ALA A 4 6.99 28.37 -0.34
C ALA A 4 5.96 27.23 -0.28
N GLY A 5 6.17 26.30 0.65
CA GLY A 5 5.25 25.20 0.94
C GLY A 5 5.91 24.17 1.88
N ARG A 6 5.35 24.02 3.08
CA ARG A 6 5.79 23.16 4.20
C ARG A 6 7.30 23.11 4.45
N GLN A 7 7.74 23.72 5.56
CA GLN A 7 9.01 23.33 6.15
C GLN A 7 8.97 21.82 6.44
N ALA A 8 9.93 21.07 5.91
CA ALA A 8 10.10 19.65 6.23
C ALA A 8 10.43 19.54 7.72
N THR A 9 9.41 19.41 8.56
CA THR A 9 9.52 19.27 10.00
C THR A 9 10.30 17.98 10.31
N GLY A 10 11.61 18.11 10.56
CA GLY A 10 12.44 17.39 11.54
C GLY A 10 12.49 15.86 11.58
N ARG A 11 11.68 15.15 10.80
CA ARG A 11 11.73 13.70 10.65
C ARG A 11 11.57 13.40 9.17
N ARG A 12 12.67 13.57 8.43
CA ARG A 12 12.82 12.79 7.20
C ARG A 12 12.53 11.34 7.58
N PRO A 13 11.75 10.56 6.80
CA PRO A 13 11.67 9.13 6.99
C PRO A 13 13.10 8.67 7.14
N LYS A 14 13.49 8.17 8.32
CA LYS A 14 14.82 7.61 8.50
C LYS A 14 14.93 6.62 7.37
N PHE A 15 15.89 6.84 6.46
CA PHE A 15 16.27 5.83 5.49
C PHE A 15 16.23 4.50 6.22
N LYS A 16 15.52 3.51 5.66
CA LYS A 16 15.15 2.28 6.37
C LYS A 16 16.35 1.87 7.24
N PRO A 17 16.22 1.69 8.57
CA PRO A 17 17.38 1.68 9.49
C PRO A 17 18.39 0.57 9.18
N TRP A 18 17.97 -0.43 8.43
CA TRP A 18 18.78 -1.53 7.90
C TRP A 18 19.47 -1.23 6.56
N TRP A 19 19.25 -0.07 5.93
CA TRP A 19 19.84 0.31 4.65
C TRP A 19 21.31 0.68 4.84
N ASP A 20 22.20 -0.12 4.29
CA ASP A 20 23.64 0.04 4.44
C ASP A 20 24.30 0.62 3.16
N GLY A 21 25.61 0.87 3.26
CA GLY A 21 26.42 1.31 2.13
C GLY A 21 26.42 0.29 0.98
N GLY A 22 26.40 -1.02 1.29
CA GLY A 22 26.35 -2.07 0.28
C GLY A 22 25.05 -2.09 -0.52
N CYS A 23 23.89 -1.81 0.10
CA CYS A 23 22.63 -1.62 -0.60
C CYS A 23 22.68 -0.40 -1.51
N LYS A 24 23.29 0.71 -1.04
CA LYS A 24 23.45 1.91 -1.85
C LYS A 24 24.33 1.66 -3.07
N GLU A 25 25.48 1.03 -2.87
CA GLU A 25 26.40 0.67 -3.96
C GLU A 25 25.72 -0.25 -4.97
N ALA A 26 25.11 -1.37 -4.55
CA ALA A 26 24.41 -2.29 -5.44
C ALA A 26 23.20 -1.64 -6.16
N HIS A 27 22.57 -0.64 -5.52
CA HIS A 27 21.50 0.13 -6.14
C HIS A 27 22.04 1.08 -7.22
N ASP A 28 23.15 1.76 -6.94
CA ASP A 28 23.79 2.68 -7.87
C ASP A 28 24.40 1.93 -9.07
N THR A 29 24.97 0.73 -8.87
CA THR A 29 25.43 -0.14 -9.96
C THR A 29 24.27 -0.60 -10.84
N LEU A 30 23.16 -1.08 -10.25
CA LEU A 30 21.96 -1.44 -11.02
C LEU A 30 21.43 -0.24 -11.79
N ARG A 31 21.44 0.96 -11.20
CA ARG A 31 21.01 2.18 -11.88
C ARG A 31 21.91 2.51 -13.07
N ALA A 32 23.23 2.46 -12.89
CA ALA A 32 24.20 2.70 -13.96
C ALA A 32 24.02 1.69 -15.12
N ILE A 33 23.92 0.39 -14.81
CA ILE A 33 23.74 -0.66 -15.81
C ILE A 33 22.40 -0.50 -16.53
N LYS A 34 21.32 -0.12 -15.84
CA LYS A 34 20.03 0.15 -16.49
C LYS A 34 20.04 1.35 -17.42
N ILE A 35 20.86 2.38 -17.13
CA ILE A 35 21.00 3.56 -17.99
C ILE A 35 21.85 3.22 -19.21
N ALA A 36 22.94 2.47 -19.03
CA ALA A 36 23.83 2.06 -20.11
C ALA A 36 23.21 0.97 -21.01
N SER A 37 22.38 0.10 -20.45
CA SER A 37 21.78 -1.01 -21.19
C SER A 37 20.64 -0.55 -22.09
N ARG A 38 20.72 -0.96 -23.35
CA ARG A 38 19.62 -0.84 -24.32
C ARG A 38 18.48 -1.83 -24.03
N ASN A 39 18.76 -2.94 -23.36
CA ASN A 39 17.79 -3.99 -23.05
C ASN A 39 17.57 -4.12 -21.53
N PRO A 40 16.36 -3.80 -21.02
CA PRO A 40 16.06 -3.84 -19.59
C PRO A 40 16.03 -5.26 -18.99
N THR A 41 16.05 -6.30 -19.83
CA THR A 41 16.00 -7.71 -19.44
C THR A 41 17.31 -8.44 -19.74
N GLY A 42 18.35 -7.73 -20.19
CA GLY A 42 19.68 -8.31 -20.44
C GLY A 42 20.29 -8.95 -19.18
N LEU A 43 21.19 -9.93 -19.38
CA LEU A 43 21.82 -10.69 -18.31
C LEU A 43 22.47 -9.78 -17.26
N GLU A 44 23.18 -8.73 -17.68
CA GLU A 44 23.84 -7.77 -16.78
C GLU A 44 22.85 -7.05 -15.85
N VAL A 45 21.70 -6.62 -16.39
CA VAL A 45 20.63 -5.99 -15.60
C VAL A 45 20.04 -6.99 -14.62
N GLN A 46 19.87 -8.25 -15.02
CA GLN A 46 19.36 -9.30 -14.14
C GLN A 46 20.34 -9.63 -13.02
N THR A 47 21.63 -9.77 -13.32
CA THR A 47 22.69 -10.00 -12.33
C THR A 47 22.73 -8.85 -11.32
N ALA A 48 22.74 -7.60 -11.78
CA ALA A 48 22.71 -6.44 -10.90
C ALA A 48 21.44 -6.36 -10.03
N ARG A 49 20.28 -6.81 -10.56
CA ARG A 49 19.05 -6.95 -9.75
C ARG A 49 19.22 -8.00 -8.66
N GLN A 50 19.80 -9.16 -8.98
CA GLN A 50 20.06 -10.21 -7.99
C GLN A 50 21.03 -9.73 -6.92
N ASP A 51 22.08 -8.99 -7.29
CA ASP A 51 23.05 -8.46 -6.35
C ASP A 51 22.45 -7.41 -5.41
N LEU A 52 21.61 -6.51 -5.93
CA LEU A 52 20.84 -5.61 -5.08
C LEU A 52 19.92 -6.38 -4.12
N GLN A 53 19.24 -7.43 -4.60
CA GLN A 53 18.40 -8.25 -3.72
C GLN A 53 19.22 -8.97 -2.64
N ARG A 54 20.41 -9.48 -2.96
CA ARG A 54 21.33 -10.10 -2.00
C ARG A 54 21.80 -9.10 -0.95
N ALA A 55 22.20 -7.90 -1.38
CA ALA A 55 22.59 -6.81 -0.49
C ALA A 55 21.44 -6.44 0.47
N ILE A 56 20.22 -6.25 -0.07
CA ILE A 56 19.02 -5.94 0.74
C ILE A 56 18.73 -7.05 1.75
N LYS A 57 18.82 -8.33 1.35
CA LYS A 57 18.57 -9.45 2.28
C LYS A 57 19.60 -9.46 3.41
N LYS A 58 20.88 -9.28 3.09
CA LYS A 58 21.98 -9.21 4.08
C LYS A 58 21.78 -8.04 5.04
N ALA A 59 21.49 -6.85 4.52
CA ALA A 59 21.32 -5.63 5.30
C ALA A 59 20.09 -5.70 6.21
N ARG A 60 18.96 -6.21 5.71
CA ARG A 60 17.76 -6.50 6.54
C ARG A 60 18.04 -7.48 7.66
N LYS A 61 18.76 -8.58 7.37
CA LYS A 61 19.12 -9.58 8.39
C LYS A 61 19.99 -8.94 9.47
N LYS A 62 21.01 -8.18 9.09
CA LYS A 62 21.89 -7.46 10.02
C LYS A 62 21.10 -6.47 10.87
N GLY A 63 20.29 -5.60 10.25
CA GLY A 63 19.49 -4.63 10.99
C GLY A 63 18.48 -5.27 11.94
N PHE A 64 17.96 -6.47 11.63
CA PHE A 64 17.14 -7.23 12.57
C PHE A 64 17.97 -7.83 13.72
N GLN A 65 19.17 -8.34 13.45
CA GLN A 65 20.09 -8.80 14.50
C GLN A 65 20.51 -7.65 15.44
N ASP A 66 20.85 -6.49 14.89
CA ASP A 66 21.18 -5.28 15.65
C ASP A 66 19.98 -4.81 16.49
N PHE A 67 18.77 -4.88 15.92
CA PHE A 67 17.53 -4.60 16.64
C PHE A 67 17.33 -5.55 17.81
N LEU A 68 17.53 -6.87 17.61
CA LEU A 68 17.42 -7.86 18.68
C LEU A 68 18.49 -7.65 19.78
N GLY A 69 19.72 -7.28 19.41
CA GLY A 69 20.77 -6.97 20.38
C GLY A 69 20.51 -5.72 21.22
N GLY A 70 19.64 -4.81 20.75
CA GLY A 70 19.23 -3.61 21.48
C GLY A 70 18.15 -3.85 22.55
N ILE A 71 17.59 -5.06 22.62
CA ILE A 71 16.50 -5.41 23.53
C ILE A 71 17.08 -5.82 24.88
N LYS A 72 16.67 -5.13 25.94
CA LYS A 72 17.15 -5.39 27.31
C LYS A 72 16.01 -5.74 28.26
N ASP A 73 14.85 -5.09 28.07
CA ASP A 73 13.72 -5.22 28.98
C ASP A 73 12.63 -6.17 28.44
N LYS A 74 11.90 -6.81 29.35
CA LYS A 74 10.75 -7.67 28.98
C LYS A 74 9.66 -6.88 28.24
N SER A 75 9.54 -5.58 28.48
CA SER A 75 8.61 -4.69 27.77
C SER A 75 8.95 -4.55 26.28
N ASP A 76 10.19 -4.78 25.87
CA ASP A 76 10.63 -4.67 24.48
C ASP A 76 10.23 -5.89 23.63
N ILE A 77 9.77 -6.99 24.24
CA ILE A 77 9.26 -8.18 23.55
C ILE A 77 8.14 -7.81 22.57
N PHE A 78 7.26 -6.88 22.95
CA PHE A 78 6.18 -6.39 22.09
C PHE A 78 6.70 -5.64 20.85
N LYS A 79 7.90 -5.08 20.90
CA LYS A 79 8.55 -4.50 19.72
C LYS A 79 8.99 -5.62 18.78
N ILE A 80 9.47 -6.76 19.27
CA ILE A 80 9.82 -7.92 18.43
C ILE A 80 8.60 -8.46 17.69
N THR A 81 7.49 -8.66 18.41
CA THR A 81 6.26 -9.20 17.80
C THR A 81 5.73 -8.29 16.71
N SER A 82 5.94 -6.97 16.82
CA SER A 82 5.60 -6.02 15.74
C SER A 82 6.41 -6.22 14.44
N TRP A 83 7.65 -6.74 14.54
CA TRP A 83 8.52 -7.01 13.38
C TRP A 83 8.29 -8.37 12.72
N VAL A 84 7.74 -9.34 13.47
CA VAL A 84 7.47 -10.69 13.00
C VAL A 84 6.02 -10.77 12.51
N LYS A 85 5.83 -10.75 11.19
CA LYS A 85 4.53 -11.10 10.63
C LYS A 85 4.26 -12.58 10.87
N PRO A 86 3.14 -12.99 11.48
CA PRO A 86 2.78 -14.40 11.56
C PRO A 86 2.67 -14.94 10.14
N LYS A 87 3.49 -15.95 9.83
CA LYS A 87 3.47 -16.62 8.51
C LYS A 87 2.30 -17.61 8.41
N ALA A 88 1.67 -17.93 9.53
CA ALA A 88 0.47 -18.72 9.57
C ALA A 88 -0.63 -18.03 8.74
N ARG A 89 -1.13 -18.74 7.73
CA ARG A 89 -2.46 -18.44 7.21
C ARG A 89 -3.40 -18.86 8.33
N PHE A 90 -3.90 -17.87 9.07
CA PHE A 90 -5.01 -18.15 9.96
C PHE A 90 -6.17 -18.51 9.05
N GLU A 91 -6.58 -19.77 9.10
CA GLU A 91 -7.84 -20.17 8.51
C GLU A 91 -8.92 -19.27 9.15
N PRO A 92 -9.80 -18.67 8.35
CA PRO A 92 -10.91 -17.92 8.91
C PRO A 92 -11.70 -18.84 9.84
N PRO A 93 -12.26 -18.30 10.94
CA PRO A 93 -13.06 -19.10 11.85
C PRO A 93 -14.19 -19.79 11.07
N PRO A 94 -14.57 -21.03 11.44
CA PRO A 94 -15.61 -21.78 10.75
C PRO A 94 -16.92 -20.98 10.76
N LEU A 95 -17.54 -20.84 9.58
CA LEU A 95 -18.77 -20.06 9.44
C LEU A 95 -19.95 -20.92 9.89
N GLN A 96 -20.73 -20.42 10.86
CA GLN A 96 -21.93 -21.07 11.37
C GLN A 96 -23.17 -20.26 11.02
N ILE A 97 -24.09 -20.85 10.24
CA ILE A 97 -25.41 -20.27 9.92
C ILE A 97 -26.44 -21.37 10.15
N ASN A 98 -27.47 -21.11 10.96
CA ASN A 98 -28.55 -22.06 11.25
C ASN A 98 -28.06 -23.47 11.64
N ASN A 99 -27.07 -23.55 12.52
CA ASN A 99 -26.43 -24.79 13.02
C ASN A 99 -25.61 -25.60 11.99
N LEU A 100 -25.43 -25.10 10.77
CA LEU A 100 -24.55 -25.70 9.76
C LEU A 100 -23.18 -25.03 9.79
N VAL A 101 -22.13 -25.85 9.76
CA VAL A 101 -20.73 -25.40 9.76
C VAL A 101 -20.17 -25.49 8.34
N TYR A 102 -19.80 -24.36 7.76
CA TYR A 102 -19.20 -24.29 6.43
C TYR A 102 -17.68 -24.18 6.53
N THR A 103 -16.99 -25.14 5.94
CA THR A 103 -15.52 -25.26 6.07
C THR A 103 -14.81 -24.77 4.82
N THR A 104 -15.36 -25.01 3.63
CA THR A 104 -14.73 -24.59 2.36
C THR A 104 -15.08 -23.16 1.97
N ASP A 105 -14.22 -22.49 1.20
CA ASP A 105 -14.44 -21.10 0.78
C ASP A 105 -15.68 -20.96 -0.13
N GLU A 106 -15.94 -21.96 -0.99
CA GLU A 106 -17.09 -21.97 -1.92
C GLU A 106 -18.42 -22.11 -1.18
N GLU A 107 -18.49 -23.06 -0.24
CA GLU A 107 -19.66 -23.24 0.64
C GLU A 107 -19.95 -21.98 1.45
N ARG A 108 -18.90 -21.34 1.99
CA ARG A 108 -19.04 -20.08 2.73
C ARG A 108 -19.61 -18.98 1.86
N ALA A 109 -19.15 -18.86 0.61
CA ALA A 109 -19.66 -17.86 -0.33
C ALA A 109 -21.14 -18.07 -0.65
N GLN A 110 -21.55 -19.32 -0.90
CA GLN A 110 -22.94 -19.66 -1.18
C GLN A 110 -23.85 -19.40 0.02
N ALA A 111 -23.42 -19.79 1.23
CA ALA A 111 -24.21 -19.58 2.45
C ALA A 111 -24.42 -18.09 2.77
N LEU A 112 -23.42 -17.25 2.54
CA LEU A 112 -23.55 -15.79 2.68
C LEU A 112 -24.47 -15.19 1.62
N LEU A 113 -24.39 -15.68 0.37
CA LEU A 113 -25.27 -15.26 -0.71
C LEU A 113 -26.73 -15.57 -0.38
N THR A 114 -27.03 -16.81 0.03
CA THR A 114 -28.40 -17.23 0.37
C THR A 114 -28.94 -16.45 1.56
N ALA A 115 -28.15 -16.28 2.62
CA ALA A 115 -28.54 -15.48 3.78
C ALA A 115 -28.82 -14.01 3.39
N LYS A 116 -28.00 -13.42 2.53
CA LYS A 116 -28.18 -12.04 2.05
C LYS A 116 -29.38 -11.88 1.11
N LEU A 117 -29.70 -12.90 0.31
CA LEU A 117 -30.89 -12.88 -0.54
C LEU A 117 -32.16 -13.09 0.27
N ALA A 118 -32.12 -13.89 1.33
CA ALA A 118 -33.26 -14.11 2.22
C ALA A 118 -33.73 -12.82 2.92
N THR A 119 -32.84 -11.85 3.14
CA THR A 119 -33.20 -10.54 3.69
C THR A 119 -33.69 -9.54 2.64
N ARG A 120 -33.69 -9.87 1.35
CA ARG A 120 -34.18 -8.97 0.29
C ARG A 120 -35.57 -9.39 -0.15
N SER A 121 -36.59 -8.94 0.59
CA SER A 121 -37.98 -9.01 0.12
C SER A 121 -38.32 -7.75 -0.68
N ALA A 122 -39.20 -7.89 -1.68
CA ALA A 122 -39.72 -6.74 -2.44
C ALA A 122 -40.49 -5.75 -1.53
N ASP A 123 -40.90 -6.19 -0.35
CA ASP A 123 -41.53 -5.36 0.67
C ASP A 123 -40.56 -4.36 1.33
N GLU A 124 -39.24 -4.60 1.22
CA GLU A 124 -38.20 -3.66 1.68
C GLU A 124 -37.76 -2.67 0.59
N ASP A 125 -38.30 -2.78 -0.63
CA ASP A 125 -37.97 -1.86 -1.72
C ASP A 125 -38.56 -0.48 -1.43
N ILE A 126 -37.74 0.56 -1.62
CA ILE A 126 -38.20 1.95 -1.55
C ILE A 126 -39.00 2.23 -2.81
N GLU A 127 -40.25 2.66 -2.64
CA GLU A 127 -41.09 3.09 -3.75
C GLU A 127 -40.43 4.28 -4.46
N PHE A 128 -40.06 4.07 -5.72
CA PHE A 128 -39.38 5.08 -6.52
C PHE A 128 -40.42 5.89 -7.30
N ASP A 129 -40.84 7.02 -6.74
CA ASP A 129 -41.71 8.00 -7.42
C ASP A 129 -40.95 8.67 -8.58
N LEU A 130 -41.13 8.12 -9.78
CA LEU A 130 -40.58 8.61 -11.05
C LEU A 130 -40.98 10.04 -11.43
N GLU A 131 -41.88 10.68 -10.67
CA GLU A 131 -42.49 11.96 -11.02
C GLU A 131 -41.87 13.17 -10.31
N SER A 132 -40.98 12.98 -9.33
CA SER A 132 -40.46 14.08 -8.50
C SER A 132 -39.12 14.71 -8.97
N ASP A 133 -38.36 14.05 -9.85
CA ASP A 133 -37.00 14.47 -10.23
C ASP A 133 -36.89 15.27 -11.55
N THR A 134 -37.99 15.87 -12.04
CA THR A 134 -37.91 16.76 -13.23
C THR A 134 -37.40 18.17 -12.91
N SER A 135 -37.07 18.49 -11.65
CA SER A 135 -36.37 19.74 -11.30
C SER A 135 -34.85 19.60 -11.47
N SER A 136 -34.40 19.59 -12.72
CA SER A 136 -32.99 19.69 -13.10
C SER A 136 -32.37 21.00 -12.57
N GLN A 137 -31.79 20.98 -11.36
CA GLN A 137 -30.85 22.04 -10.95
C GLN A 137 -29.53 21.81 -11.69
N HIS A 138 -29.39 22.51 -12.81
CA HIS A 138 -28.15 22.63 -13.56
C HIS A 138 -27.10 23.35 -12.70
N ILE A 139 -26.27 22.59 -11.98
CA ILE A 139 -25.09 23.14 -11.29
C ILE A 139 -24.04 23.51 -12.35
N GLN A 140 -24.02 24.79 -12.72
CA GLN A 140 -22.99 25.39 -13.57
C GLN A 140 -21.65 25.45 -12.81
N ARG A 141 -20.74 24.49 -13.07
CA ARG A 141 -19.35 24.58 -12.61
C ARG A 141 -18.60 25.61 -13.47
N SER A 142 -18.54 26.85 -13.01
CA SER A 142 -17.71 27.88 -13.62
C SER A 142 -16.21 27.58 -13.39
N ARG A 143 -15.48 27.28 -14.47
CA ARG A 143 -14.01 27.29 -14.45
C ARG A 143 -13.54 28.74 -14.52
N SER A 144 -13.12 29.30 -13.39
CA SER A 144 -12.45 30.60 -13.35
C SER A 144 -11.07 30.48 -14.03
N THR A 145 -10.96 31.01 -15.24
CA THR A 145 -9.67 31.25 -15.90
C THR A 145 -9.11 32.56 -15.37
N LYS A 146 -8.05 32.49 -14.56
CA LYS A 146 -7.27 33.67 -14.20
C LYS A 146 -6.49 34.13 -15.42
N GLN A 147 -6.88 35.28 -15.96
CA GLN A 147 -6.13 36.02 -16.98
C GLN A 147 -4.71 36.29 -16.48
N ILE A 148 -3.72 35.82 -17.23
CA ILE A 148 -2.31 36.15 -17.03
C ILE A 148 -2.11 37.50 -17.74
N LYS A 149 -1.97 38.59 -16.99
CA LYS A 149 -1.55 39.88 -17.56
C LYS A 149 -0.08 39.77 -17.97
N SER A 150 0.17 39.76 -19.28
CA SER A 150 1.49 40.01 -19.85
C SER A 150 1.84 41.50 -19.67
N GLY A 151 2.64 41.79 -18.65
CA GLY A 151 3.29 43.08 -18.47
C GLY A 151 4.76 42.98 -18.88
N VAL A 152 5.04 43.32 -20.14
CA VAL A 152 6.38 43.70 -20.60
C VAL A 152 6.61 45.13 -20.12
N GLN A 153 7.70 45.37 -19.40
CA GLN A 153 8.23 46.71 -19.17
C GLN A 153 9.74 46.69 -19.41
N ILE A 154 10.13 47.64 -20.25
CA ILE A 154 11.46 47.97 -20.78
C ILE A 154 12.44 48.28 -19.65
#